data_AF-E1QJ92-F1
#
_entry.id   AF-E1QJ92-F1
#
_cell.length_a   1.000
_cell.length_b   1.000
_cell.length_c   1.000
_cell.angle_alpha   90.00
_cell.angle_beta   90.00
_cell.angle_gamma   90.00
#
_symmetry.space_group_name_H-M   'P 1'
#
loop_
_entity.id
_entity.type
_entity.pdbx_description
1 polymer ?
#
loop_
_entity_poly.entity_id
_entity_poly.type
_entity_poly.pdbx_seq_one_letter_code
_entity_poly.pdbx_strand_id
1 'polypeptide(L)'
;MHGSLAMVDKKSLCPEQIEMLDEHLPYRLQLLDGLCWACSVLDSSLGNSSLSLSLSGAQVNFPDARPLTNALAESGILYCRVLLNFLGIHHNNGKFTEYNPREDDFTIANLGLQIVTTDKLKSDPPTGNPDDIERACLNMLRSANKAVAHFTTADARACCNDAACCAKTVMWLIEKYVYRKLGREVPAYKIWTNQ
;
A
#
# COMPACT_ATOMS: atom_id res chain seq x y z
N MET A 1 33.44 -5.70 -29.34
CA MET A 1 33.54 -4.29 -28.90
C MET A 1 32.57 -4.12 -27.75
N HIS A 2 33.10 -3.84 -26.57
CA HIS A 2 32.38 -3.82 -25.29
C HIS A 2 31.52 -2.56 -25.21
N GLY A 3 30.19 -2.75 -25.12
CA GLY A 3 29.24 -1.68 -24.84
C GLY A 3 29.41 -1.22 -23.40
N SER A 4 29.81 0.04 -23.23
CA SER A 4 29.91 0.74 -21.96
C SER A 4 28.54 0.75 -21.26
N LEU A 5 28.42 0.08 -20.12
CA LEU A 5 27.34 0.36 -19.17
C LEU A 5 27.59 1.78 -18.64
N ALA A 6 26.81 2.74 -19.15
CA ALA A 6 26.73 4.04 -18.54
C ALA A 6 26.33 3.86 -17.07
N MET A 7 27.27 4.11 -16.17
CA MET A 7 26.96 4.30 -14.77
C MET A 7 26.00 5.49 -14.68
N VAL A 8 24.75 5.20 -14.33
CA VAL A 8 23.77 6.22 -14.01
C VAL A 8 24.34 7.05 -12.86
N ASP A 9 24.52 8.35 -13.09
CA ASP A 9 24.89 9.31 -12.06
C ASP A 9 23.98 9.09 -10.84
N LYS A 10 24.57 8.66 -9.72
CA LYS A 10 23.88 8.63 -8.43
C LYS A 10 23.70 10.08 -8.00
N LYS A 11 22.67 10.73 -8.53
CA LYS A 11 22.23 12.04 -8.04
C LYS A 11 21.98 11.89 -6.53
N SER A 12 22.66 12.71 -5.74
CA SER A 12 22.42 12.78 -4.31
C SER A 12 20.96 13.19 -4.08
N LEU A 13 20.27 12.46 -3.20
CA LEU A 13 18.88 12.74 -2.85
C LEU A 13 18.81 14.02 -2.00
N CYS A 14 17.81 14.86 -2.24
CA CYS A 14 17.54 16.02 -1.38
C CYS A 14 16.87 15.58 -0.06
N PRO A 15 16.86 16.44 0.98
CA PRO A 15 16.28 16.11 2.27
C PRO A 15 14.83 15.60 2.21
N GLU A 16 13.96 16.22 1.40
CA GLU A 16 12.56 15.78 1.31
C GLU A 16 12.43 14.37 0.69
N GLN A 17 13.30 14.03 -0.27
CA GLN A 17 13.34 12.68 -0.85
C GLN A 17 13.81 11.64 0.17
N ILE A 18 14.77 12.01 1.02
CA ILE A 18 15.27 11.16 2.10
C ILE A 18 14.16 10.93 3.13
N GLU A 19 13.51 11.99 3.60
CA GLU A 19 12.38 11.92 4.55
C GLU A 19 11.23 11.06 3.99
N MET A 20 10.88 11.22 2.72
CA MET A 20 9.87 10.37 2.07
C MET A 20 10.24 8.89 2.11
N LEU A 21 11.50 8.56 1.80
CA LEU A 21 11.97 7.18 1.71
C LEU A 21 12.22 6.55 3.08
N ASP A 22 12.73 7.31 4.04
CA ASP A 22 13.26 6.78 5.30
C ASP A 22 12.27 6.93 6.46
N GLU A 23 11.29 7.83 6.33
CA GLU A 23 10.28 8.08 7.35
C GLU A 23 8.88 7.79 6.84
N HIS A 24 8.46 8.39 5.73
CA HIS A 24 7.07 8.32 5.29
C HIS A 24 6.66 6.99 4.66
N LEU A 25 7.39 6.50 3.65
CA LEU A 25 7.06 5.21 3.02
C LEU A 25 7.09 4.04 4.02
N PRO A 26 8.07 3.90 4.93
CA PRO A 26 8.11 2.79 5.88
C PRO A 26 6.84 2.63 6.72
N TYR A 27 6.39 3.67 7.42
CA TYR A 27 5.19 3.52 8.26
C TYR A 27 3.93 3.33 7.41
N ARG A 28 3.87 3.91 6.21
CA ARG A 28 2.73 3.69 5.28
C ARG A 28 2.66 2.24 4.82
N LEU A 29 3.81 1.61 4.55
CA LEU A 29 3.90 0.18 4.25
C LEU A 29 3.51 -0.69 5.45
N GLN A 30 3.89 -0.30 6.68
CA GLN A 30 3.45 -0.99 7.91
C GLN A 30 1.93 -0.97 8.05
N LEU A 31 1.26 0.12 7.66
CA LEU A 31 -0.21 0.22 7.69
C LEU A 31 -0.88 -0.63 6.60
N LEU A 32 -0.25 -0.79 5.42
CA LEU A 32 -0.71 -1.74 4.40
C LEU A 32 -0.57 -3.20 4.86
N ASP A 33 0.53 -3.51 5.54
CA ASP A 33 0.74 -4.81 6.17
C ASP A 33 -0.32 -5.08 7.26
N GLY A 34 -0.61 -4.07 8.10
CA GLY A 34 -1.67 -4.12 9.10
C GLY A 34 -3.06 -4.33 8.51
N LEU A 35 -3.38 -3.70 7.38
CA LEU A 35 -4.62 -3.96 6.63
C LEU A 35 -4.69 -5.41 6.16
N CYS A 36 -3.60 -5.97 5.63
CA CYS A 36 -3.59 -7.37 5.20
C CYS A 36 -3.90 -8.33 6.35
N TRP A 37 -3.30 -8.09 7.52
CA TRP A 37 -3.58 -8.86 8.73
C TRP A 37 -5.02 -8.66 9.21
N ALA A 38 -5.50 -7.41 9.25
CA ALA A 38 -6.87 -7.10 9.67
C ALA A 38 -7.91 -7.80 8.80
N CYS A 39 -7.75 -7.78 7.46
CA CYS A 39 -8.61 -8.53 6.55
C CYS A 39 -8.58 -10.04 6.85
N SER A 40 -7.40 -10.62 7.08
CA SER A 40 -7.29 -12.04 7.44
C SER A 40 -8.04 -12.38 8.74
N VAL A 41 -7.97 -11.52 9.76
CA VAL A 41 -8.69 -11.72 11.02
C VAL A 41 -10.20 -11.58 10.82
N LEU A 42 -10.63 -10.57 10.06
CA LEU A 42 -12.05 -10.28 9.78
C LEU A 42 -12.71 -11.36 8.90
N ASP A 43 -11.97 -11.94 7.97
CA ASP A 43 -12.42 -13.04 7.10
C ASP A 43 -12.44 -14.39 7.84
N SER A 44 -11.68 -14.51 8.92
CA SER A 44 -11.71 -15.67 9.80
C SER A 44 -12.83 -15.56 10.84
N SER A 45 -13.23 -16.69 11.44
CA SER A 45 -14.11 -16.69 12.61
C SER A 45 -13.51 -15.99 13.85
N LEU A 46 -12.24 -15.54 13.78
CA LEU A 46 -11.54 -14.82 14.85
C LEU A 46 -12.00 -13.37 15.02
N GLY A 47 -12.84 -12.83 14.13
CA GLY A 47 -13.37 -11.48 14.27
C GLY A 47 -14.11 -11.20 15.59
N ASN A 48 -14.55 -12.25 16.32
CA ASN A 48 -15.15 -12.14 17.66
C ASN A 48 -14.27 -12.73 18.77
N SER A 49 -13.01 -13.07 18.47
CA SER A 49 -12.09 -13.67 19.44
C SER A 49 -11.33 -12.59 20.21
N SER A 50 -10.97 -12.92 21.45
CA SER A 50 -10.05 -12.10 22.23
C SER A 50 -8.67 -12.10 21.56
N LEU A 51 -8.03 -10.94 21.51
CA LEU A 51 -6.69 -10.75 20.97
C LEU A 51 -5.76 -10.27 22.08
N SER A 52 -4.55 -10.82 22.15
CA SER A 52 -3.51 -10.35 23.06
C SER A 52 -2.32 -9.87 22.26
N LEU A 53 -1.92 -8.62 22.44
CA LEU A 53 -0.71 -8.05 21.84
C LEU A 53 0.37 -7.92 22.90
N SER A 54 1.61 -8.29 22.55
CA SER A 54 2.79 -7.99 23.37
C SER A 54 3.47 -6.74 22.82
N LEU A 55 3.45 -5.64 23.59
CA LEU A 55 4.09 -4.37 23.27
C LEU A 55 5.21 -4.12 24.28
N SER A 56 6.47 -4.26 23.84
CA SER A 56 7.66 -4.05 24.68
C SER A 56 7.61 -4.80 26.02
N GLY A 57 7.08 -6.03 26.01
CA GLY A 57 6.94 -6.89 27.20
C GLY A 57 5.66 -6.66 28.01
N ALA A 58 4.86 -5.64 27.70
CA ALA A 58 3.52 -5.48 28.26
C ALA A 58 2.49 -6.21 27.39
N GLN A 59 1.60 -6.97 28.03
CA GLN A 59 0.46 -7.58 27.33
C GLN A 59 -0.74 -6.65 27.35
N VAL A 60 -1.29 -6.36 26.17
CA VAL A 60 -2.54 -5.65 25.99
C VAL A 60 -3.57 -6.65 25.49
N ASN A 61 -4.61 -6.88 26.29
CA ASN A 61 -5.68 -7.80 25.97
C ASN A 61 -6.90 -7.04 25.47
N PHE A 62 -7.34 -7.39 24.28
CA PHE A 62 -8.59 -6.93 23.69
C PHE A 62 -9.62 -8.06 23.85
N PRO A 63 -10.77 -7.80 24.51
CA PRO A 63 -11.85 -8.79 24.59
C PRO A 63 -12.48 -9.08 23.21
N ASP A 64 -12.17 -8.23 22.23
CA ASP A 64 -12.70 -8.26 20.88
C ASP A 64 -11.64 -7.66 19.94
N ALA A 65 -11.28 -8.37 18.85
CA ALA A 65 -10.29 -7.91 17.89
C ALA A 65 -10.77 -6.72 17.02
N ARG A 66 -12.08 -6.47 16.94
CA ARG A 66 -12.69 -5.47 16.03
C ARG A 66 -12.13 -4.05 16.16
N PRO A 67 -11.94 -3.47 17.37
CA PRO A 67 -11.41 -2.11 17.48
C PRO A 67 -10.03 -1.96 16.81
N LEU A 68 -9.16 -2.97 16.95
CA LEU A 68 -7.85 -2.96 16.33
C LEU A 68 -7.93 -3.22 14.83
N THR A 69 -8.65 -4.27 14.41
CA THR A 69 -8.74 -4.62 12.99
C THR A 69 -9.40 -3.51 12.18
N ASN A 70 -10.42 -2.83 12.72
CA ASN A 70 -11.06 -1.71 12.04
C ASN A 70 -10.10 -0.53 11.88
N ALA A 71 -9.37 -0.15 12.94
CA ALA A 71 -8.41 0.95 12.87
C ALA A 71 -7.30 0.69 11.84
N LEU A 72 -6.78 -0.54 11.81
CA LEU A 72 -5.77 -0.96 10.82
C LEU A 72 -6.33 -1.00 9.41
N ALA A 73 -7.55 -1.53 9.24
CA ALA A 73 -8.17 -1.61 7.92
C ALA A 73 -8.48 -0.22 7.35
N GLU A 74 -9.08 0.66 8.14
CA GLU A 74 -9.40 2.04 7.73
C GLU A 74 -8.13 2.81 7.34
N SER A 75 -7.10 2.74 8.19
CA SER A 75 -5.81 3.39 7.93
C SER A 75 -5.14 2.84 6.67
N GLY A 76 -5.08 1.51 6.52
CA GLY A 76 -4.47 0.90 5.34
C GLY A 76 -5.24 1.18 4.06
N ILE A 77 -6.57 1.22 4.08
CA ILE A 77 -7.39 1.60 2.92
C ILE A 77 -7.07 3.03 2.47
N LEU A 78 -6.95 3.96 3.42
CA LEU A 78 -6.53 5.33 3.12
C LEU A 78 -5.14 5.35 2.46
N TYR A 79 -4.18 4.60 3.01
CA TYR A 79 -2.82 4.57 2.49
C TYR A 79 -2.66 3.80 1.18
N CYS A 80 -3.52 2.84 0.85
CA CYS A 80 -3.60 2.25 -0.49
C CYS A 80 -3.82 3.36 -1.52
N ARG A 81 -4.81 4.23 -1.29
CA ARG A 81 -5.11 5.35 -2.19
C ARG A 81 -3.95 6.35 -2.28
N VAL A 82 -3.40 6.75 -1.13
CA VAL A 82 -2.26 7.70 -1.09
C VAL A 82 -1.08 7.17 -1.88
N LEU A 83 -0.73 5.89 -1.70
CA LEU A 83 0.42 5.30 -2.35
C LEU A 83 0.17 4.97 -3.83
N LEU A 84 -1.04 4.60 -4.23
CA LEU A 84 -1.41 4.52 -5.64
C LEU A 84 -1.24 5.87 -6.33
N ASN A 85 -1.70 6.96 -5.71
CA ASN A 85 -1.52 8.30 -6.26
C ASN A 85 -0.02 8.68 -6.32
N PHE A 86 0.75 8.39 -5.27
CA PHE A 86 2.21 8.60 -5.26
C PHE A 86 2.90 7.86 -6.42
N LEU A 87 2.48 6.64 -6.74
CA LEU A 87 2.97 5.85 -7.88
C LEU A 87 2.50 6.40 -9.24
N GLY A 88 1.56 7.34 -9.25
CA GLY A 88 0.90 7.93 -10.42
C GLY A 88 -0.20 7.06 -11.03
N ILE A 89 -0.83 6.20 -10.21
CA ILE A 89 -2.00 5.40 -10.61
C ILE A 89 -3.27 6.10 -10.11
N HIS A 90 -4.03 6.67 -11.05
CA HIS A 90 -5.24 7.46 -10.77
C HIS A 90 -6.47 6.88 -11.43
N HIS A 91 -7.65 7.32 -10.97
CA HIS A 91 -8.91 6.99 -11.63
C HIS A 91 -9.72 8.25 -11.95
N ASN A 92 -10.48 8.17 -13.05
CA ASN A 92 -11.54 9.10 -13.39
C ASN A 92 -12.74 8.30 -13.90
N ASN A 93 -13.95 8.61 -13.41
CA ASN A 93 -15.19 7.94 -13.81
C ASN A 93 -15.12 6.39 -13.80
N GLY A 94 -14.39 5.82 -12.83
CA GLY A 94 -14.28 4.37 -12.65
C GLY A 94 -13.30 3.67 -13.61
N LYS A 95 -12.54 4.41 -14.41
CA LYS A 95 -11.44 3.90 -15.23
C LYS A 95 -10.13 4.49 -14.76
N PHE A 96 -9.04 3.76 -14.99
CA PHE A 96 -7.72 4.32 -14.78
C PHE A 96 -7.45 5.48 -15.74
N THR A 97 -6.73 6.49 -15.28
CA THR A 97 -6.33 7.64 -16.08
C THR A 97 -4.88 7.98 -15.84
N GLU A 98 -4.29 8.66 -16.82
CA GLU A 98 -2.98 9.29 -16.64
C GLU A 98 -3.01 10.23 -15.44
N TYR A 99 -1.92 10.22 -14.70
CA TYR A 99 -1.76 11.09 -13.55
C TYR A 99 -1.35 12.49 -13.99
N ASN A 100 -2.11 13.48 -13.52
CA ASN A 100 -1.76 14.89 -13.63
C ASN A 100 -1.47 15.44 -12.20
N PRO A 101 -0.20 15.44 -11.75
CA PRO A 101 0.17 15.94 -10.43
C PRO A 101 -0.20 17.41 -10.25
N ARG A 102 -0.62 17.77 -9.04
CA ARG A 102 -0.64 19.18 -8.62
C ARG A 102 0.78 19.63 -8.27
N GLU A 103 1.02 20.94 -8.29
CA GLU A 103 2.36 21.51 -8.01
C GLU A 103 2.90 21.12 -6.62
N ASP A 104 2.01 20.83 -5.66
CA ASP A 104 2.31 20.46 -4.28
C ASP A 104 2.34 18.94 -4.01
N ASP A 105 2.03 18.11 -5.01
CA ASP A 105 2.03 16.65 -4.85
C ASP A 105 3.46 16.09 -4.86
N PHE A 106 3.83 15.34 -3.80
CA PHE A 106 5.05 14.52 -3.81
C PHE A 106 4.78 13.14 -4.39
N THR A 107 5.47 12.79 -5.46
CA THR A 107 5.22 11.59 -6.28
C THR A 107 6.50 10.82 -6.55
N ILE A 108 6.38 9.63 -7.14
CA ILE A 108 7.54 8.83 -7.56
C ILE A 108 8.41 9.59 -8.58
N ALA A 109 7.85 10.51 -9.37
CA ALA A 109 8.62 11.35 -10.29
C ALA A 109 9.56 12.33 -9.55
N ASN A 110 9.16 12.81 -8.37
CA ASN A 110 10.01 13.65 -7.53
C ASN A 110 11.27 12.90 -7.08
N LEU A 111 11.28 11.56 -7.07
CA LEU A 111 12.46 10.74 -6.80
C LEU A 111 13.35 10.52 -8.04
N GLY A 112 13.06 11.16 -9.17
CA GLY A 112 13.76 10.95 -10.44
C GLY A 112 13.40 9.62 -11.12
N LEU A 113 12.29 9.00 -10.73
CA LEU A 113 11.82 7.71 -11.23
C LEU A 113 10.65 7.89 -12.20
N GLN A 114 10.42 6.90 -13.06
CA GLN A 114 9.26 6.94 -13.96
C GLN A 114 7.97 6.58 -13.21
N ILE A 115 6.90 7.31 -13.52
CA ILE A 115 5.54 6.98 -13.10
C ILE A 115 5.20 5.52 -13.48
N VAL A 116 4.48 4.84 -12.60
CA VAL A 116 3.94 3.50 -12.86
C VAL A 116 2.65 3.65 -13.67
N THR A 117 2.68 3.20 -14.91
CA THR A 117 1.49 3.17 -15.76
C THR A 117 0.59 2.01 -15.37
N THR A 118 -0.70 2.11 -15.69
CA THR A 118 -1.67 1.05 -15.42
C THR A 118 -1.43 -0.19 -16.27
N ASP A 119 -0.77 -0.05 -17.42
CA ASP A 119 -0.32 -1.18 -18.22
C ASP A 119 0.78 -2.00 -17.51
N LYS A 120 1.60 -1.37 -16.66
CA LYS A 120 2.58 -2.08 -15.83
C LYS A 120 1.91 -2.93 -14.75
N LEU A 121 0.76 -2.51 -14.21
CA LEU A 121 -0.03 -3.36 -13.29
C LEU A 121 -0.48 -4.66 -13.96
N LYS A 122 -0.86 -4.59 -15.24
CA LYS A 122 -1.40 -5.75 -15.97
C LYS A 122 -0.32 -6.68 -16.49
N SER A 123 0.78 -6.11 -16.97
CA SER A 123 1.87 -6.88 -17.59
C SER A 123 2.77 -7.59 -16.58
N ASP A 124 2.77 -7.14 -15.32
CA ASP A 124 3.68 -7.62 -14.29
C ASP A 124 2.99 -7.64 -12.91
N PRO A 125 1.96 -8.48 -12.72
CA PRO A 125 1.24 -8.55 -11.45
C PRO A 125 2.11 -9.20 -10.35
N PRO A 126 2.08 -8.68 -9.10
CA PRO A 126 2.77 -9.30 -7.97
C PRO A 126 2.36 -10.76 -7.76
N THR A 127 1.05 -11.01 -7.75
CA THR A 127 0.41 -12.32 -7.55
C THR A 127 -1.06 -12.26 -7.97
N GLY A 128 -1.55 -13.24 -8.73
CA GLY A 128 -2.97 -13.37 -9.09
C GLY A 128 -3.30 -12.94 -10.53
N ASN A 129 -4.59 -12.88 -10.84
CA ASN A 129 -5.07 -12.44 -12.16
C ASN A 129 -4.92 -10.91 -12.28
N PRO A 130 -4.28 -10.38 -13.34
CA PRO A 130 -4.24 -8.95 -13.65
C PRO A 130 -5.57 -8.21 -13.50
N ASP A 131 -6.67 -8.83 -13.93
CA ASP A 131 -8.00 -8.22 -13.89
C ASP A 131 -8.49 -8.04 -12.44
N ASP A 132 -8.16 -8.98 -11.56
CA ASP A 132 -8.49 -8.88 -10.13
C ASP A 132 -7.69 -7.78 -9.44
N ILE A 133 -6.41 -7.62 -9.81
CA ILE A 133 -5.56 -6.56 -9.27
C ILE A 133 -6.06 -5.18 -9.73
N GLU A 134 -6.38 -5.03 -11.01
CA GLU A 134 -6.97 -3.80 -11.54
C GLU A 134 -8.27 -3.47 -10.83
N ARG A 135 -9.19 -4.44 -10.73
CA ARG A 135 -10.47 -4.29 -10.03
C ARG A 135 -10.28 -3.88 -8.58
N ALA A 136 -9.39 -4.56 -7.86
CA ALA A 136 -9.07 -4.26 -6.46
C ALA A 136 -8.52 -2.83 -6.28
N CYS A 137 -7.56 -2.42 -7.11
CA CYS A 137 -6.98 -1.08 -7.07
C CYS A 137 -8.01 0.01 -7.42
N LEU A 138 -8.83 -0.21 -8.46
CA LEU A 138 -9.91 0.71 -8.82
C LEU A 138 -10.94 0.83 -7.70
N ASN A 139 -11.29 -0.28 -7.06
CA ASN A 139 -12.23 -0.28 -5.94
C ASN A 139 -11.68 0.52 -4.75
N MET A 140 -10.39 0.38 -4.42
CA MET A 140 -9.77 1.17 -3.34
C MET A 140 -9.71 2.66 -3.68
N LEU A 141 -9.34 3.02 -4.91
CA LEU A 141 -9.31 4.42 -5.35
C LEU A 141 -10.70 5.07 -5.27
N ARG A 142 -11.75 4.36 -5.72
CA ARG A 142 -13.14 4.86 -5.69
C ARG A 142 -13.72 4.91 -4.30
N SER A 143 -13.40 3.91 -3.48
CA SER A 143 -14.16 3.61 -2.29
C SER A 143 -13.46 4.04 -1.02
N ALA A 144 -12.16 4.37 -1.00
CA ALA A 144 -11.44 4.68 0.24
C ALA A 144 -12.18 5.68 1.15
N ASN A 145 -12.67 6.80 0.60
CA ASN A 145 -13.39 7.79 1.40
C ASN A 145 -14.77 7.30 1.90
N LYS A 146 -15.45 6.44 1.14
CA LYS A 146 -16.75 5.88 1.52
C LYS A 146 -16.62 4.65 2.42
N ALA A 147 -15.58 3.84 2.19
CA ALA A 147 -15.26 2.63 2.91
C ALA A 147 -14.83 2.96 4.34
N VAL A 148 -14.02 4.02 4.53
CA VAL A 148 -13.70 4.52 5.89
C VAL A 148 -14.96 5.03 6.59
N ALA A 149 -15.85 5.72 5.89
CA ALA A 149 -17.09 6.24 6.49
C ALA A 149 -18.15 5.17 6.82
N HIS A 150 -18.09 4.00 6.17
CA HIS A 150 -19.09 2.94 6.28
C HIS A 150 -18.51 1.58 6.67
N PHE A 151 -17.30 1.54 7.26
CA PHE A 151 -16.62 0.28 7.61
C PHE A 151 -17.38 -0.57 8.66
N THR A 152 -18.46 -0.03 9.22
CA THR A 152 -19.34 -0.68 10.20
C THR A 152 -20.50 -1.48 9.59
N THR A 153 -20.73 -1.45 8.26
CA THR A 153 -21.81 -2.22 7.61
C THR A 153 -21.32 -3.56 7.07
N ALA A 154 -22.21 -4.55 6.92
CA ALA A 154 -21.87 -5.88 6.41
C ALA A 154 -21.22 -5.83 5.00
N ASP A 155 -21.55 -4.81 4.20
CA ASP A 155 -20.98 -4.58 2.87
C ASP A 155 -19.48 -4.22 2.91
N ALA A 156 -18.97 -3.66 4.01
CA ALA A 156 -17.56 -3.32 4.14
C ALA A 156 -16.65 -4.57 4.25
N ARG A 157 -17.17 -5.69 4.76
CA ARG A 157 -16.43 -6.97 4.80
C ARG A 157 -16.22 -7.56 3.41
N ALA A 158 -17.17 -7.35 2.49
CA ALA A 158 -17.02 -7.78 1.10
C ALA A 158 -15.84 -7.08 0.38
N CYS A 159 -15.33 -5.97 0.93
CA CYS A 159 -14.15 -5.29 0.42
C CYS A 159 -12.82 -5.82 0.98
N CYS A 160 -12.80 -6.74 1.95
CA CYS A 160 -11.55 -7.19 2.60
C CYS A 160 -10.59 -7.86 1.60
N ASN A 161 -11.10 -8.72 0.73
CA ASN A 161 -10.29 -9.37 -0.31
C ASN A 161 -9.67 -8.35 -1.28
N ASP A 162 -10.46 -7.38 -1.76
CA ASP A 162 -9.96 -6.34 -2.66
C ASP A 162 -8.98 -5.40 -1.96
N ALA A 163 -9.25 -5.04 -0.70
CA ALA A 163 -8.38 -4.19 0.09
C ALA A 163 -7.02 -4.86 0.33
N ALA A 164 -7.01 -6.14 0.76
CA ALA A 164 -5.79 -6.90 0.95
C ALA A 164 -5.04 -7.14 -0.37
N CYS A 165 -5.76 -7.42 -1.47
CA CYS A 165 -5.16 -7.57 -2.79
C CYS A 165 -4.48 -6.27 -3.26
N CYS A 166 -5.17 -5.14 -3.11
CA CYS A 166 -4.63 -3.82 -3.44
C CYS A 166 -3.41 -3.49 -2.56
N ALA A 167 -3.49 -3.71 -1.24
CA ALA A 167 -2.39 -3.46 -0.32
C ALA A 167 -1.13 -4.26 -0.70
N LYS A 168 -1.26 -5.57 -0.94
CA LYS A 168 -0.15 -6.42 -1.42
C LYS A 168 0.43 -5.92 -2.73
N THR A 169 -0.43 -5.48 -3.65
CA THR A 169 -0.01 -4.91 -4.93
C THR A 169 0.81 -3.64 -4.72
N VAL A 170 0.32 -2.70 -3.92
CA VAL A 170 1.01 -1.44 -3.64
C VAL A 170 2.36 -1.68 -2.95
N MET A 171 2.41 -2.56 -1.94
CA MET A 171 3.67 -2.90 -1.27
C MET A 171 4.70 -3.42 -2.28
N TRP A 172 4.31 -4.35 -3.15
CA TRP A 172 5.20 -4.86 -4.20
C TRP A 172 5.64 -3.79 -5.21
N LEU A 173 4.74 -2.88 -5.60
CA LEU A 173 5.08 -1.79 -6.51
C LEU A 173 6.11 -0.85 -5.90
N ILE A 174 5.96 -0.50 -4.62
CA ILE A 174 6.92 0.34 -3.90
C ILE A 174 8.27 -0.37 -3.81
N GLU A 175 8.31 -1.64 -3.42
CA GLU A 175 9.55 -2.41 -3.40
C GLU A 175 10.25 -2.42 -4.76
N LYS A 176 9.49 -2.74 -5.83
CA LYS A 176 10.04 -2.98 -7.16
C LYS A 176 10.39 -1.72 -7.92
N TYR A 177 9.50 -0.72 -7.91
CA TYR A 177 9.64 0.49 -8.73
C TYR A 177 10.24 1.66 -7.97
N VAL A 178 10.30 1.63 -6.64
CA VAL A 178 10.95 2.67 -5.83
C VAL A 178 12.29 2.16 -5.30
N TYR A 179 12.28 1.31 -4.28
CA TYR A 179 13.51 0.92 -3.56
C TYR A 179 14.51 0.21 -4.48
N ARG A 180 14.08 -0.83 -5.21
CA ARG A 180 14.98 -1.55 -6.12
C ARG A 180 15.51 -0.67 -7.25
N LYS A 181 14.72 0.27 -7.77
CA LYS A 181 15.16 1.20 -8.83
C LYS A 181 16.14 2.25 -8.33
N LEU A 182 16.06 2.63 -7.06
CA LEU A 182 17.03 3.49 -6.41
C LEU A 182 18.27 2.74 -5.88
N GLY A 183 18.28 1.40 -5.98
CA GLY A 183 19.34 0.56 -5.41
C GLY A 183 19.40 0.63 -3.89
N ARG A 184 18.27 0.91 -3.23
CA ARG A 184 18.14 0.95 -1.76
C ARG A 184 17.52 -0.34 -1.24
N GLU A 185 17.88 -0.70 -0.02
CA GLU A 185 17.22 -1.79 0.69
C GLU A 185 15.78 -1.40 1.04
N VAL A 186 14.89 -2.39 1.01
CA VAL A 186 13.50 -2.21 1.46
C VAL A 186 13.52 -2.20 3.00
N PRO A 187 12.93 -1.20 3.65
CA PRO A 187 12.87 -1.13 5.11
C PRO A 187 12.05 -2.30 5.68
N ALA A 188 12.37 -2.72 6.90
CA ALA A 188 11.53 -3.69 7.61
C ALA A 188 10.17 -3.05 7.96
N TYR A 189 9.12 -3.43 7.24
CA TYR A 189 7.76 -2.90 7.44
C TYR A 189 6.73 -3.98 7.80
N LYS A 190 7.07 -5.26 7.65
CA LYS A 190 6.15 -6.38 7.95
C LYS A 190 6.18 -6.68 9.44
N ILE A 191 5.19 -6.17 10.16
CA ILE A 191 5.05 -6.26 11.62
C ILE A 191 3.86 -7.15 12.00
N TRP A 192 2.83 -7.18 11.16
CA TRP A 192 1.55 -7.82 11.41
C TRP A 192 1.44 -9.19 10.74
N THR A 193 1.88 -9.31 9.48
CA THR A 193 1.74 -10.58 8.72
C THR A 193 2.90 -11.56 8.90
N ASN A 194 3.99 -11.13 9.55
CA ASN A 194 5.16 -11.96 9.86
C ASN A 194 5.07 -12.65 11.25
N GLN A 195 3.90 -12.63 11.90
CA GLN A 195 3.66 -13.28 13.19
C GLN A 195 3.23 -14.73 13.04
#